data_AF-A0A0M0BWD2-F1
#
_entry.id   AF-A0A0M0BWD2-F1
#
_cell.length_a   1.000
_cell.length_b   1.000
_cell.length_c   1.000
_cell.angle_alpha   90.00
_cell.angle_beta   90.00
_cell.angle_gamma   90.00
#
_symmetry.space_group_name_H-M   'P 1'
#
loop_
_entity.id
_entity.type
_entity.pdbx_description
1 polymer ?
#
loop_
_entity_poly.entity_id
_entity_poly.type
_entity_poly.pdbx_seq_one_letter_code
_entity_poly.pdbx_strand_id
1 'polypeptide(L)' 'MSQKQMFCYQCEQTAKGQGCTILGVCGKTPEVAALQDLLLHTLKGLTKV' A
#
# COMPACT_ATOMS: atom_id res chain seq x y z
N MET A 1 19.04 -1.38 6.98
CA MET A 1 18.03 -1.71 5.96
C MET A 1 17.25 -0.44 5.68
N SER A 2 17.30 0.07 4.46
CA SER A 2 16.53 1.26 4.08
C SER A 2 15.03 0.90 4.14
N GLN A 3 14.32 1.38 5.16
CA GLN A 3 12.89 1.15 5.29
C GLN A 3 12.17 1.86 4.15
N LYS A 4 11.59 1.08 3.23
CA LYS A 4 10.57 1.59 2.31
C LYS A 4 9.35 1.95 3.15
N GLN A 5 8.90 3.20 3.09
CA GLN A 5 7.81 3.73 3.93
C GLN A 5 6.44 3.16 3.52
N MET A 6 6.31 2.59 2.32
CA MET A 6 5.12 1.89 1.84
C MET A 6 5.48 0.87 0.76
N PHE A 7 4.52 0.03 0.36
CA PHE A 7 4.58 -0.72 -0.90
C PHE A 7 3.17 -0.86 -1.49
N CYS A 8 2.93 -0.26 -2.66
CA CYS A 8 1.63 -0.35 -3.34
C CYS A 8 1.80 -0.55 -4.85
N TYR A 9 1.22 -1.62 -5.37
CA TYR A 9 1.28 -2.05 -6.78
C TYR A 9 -0.09 -2.29 -7.44
N GLN A 10 -1.16 -1.74 -6.85
CA GLN A 10 -2.54 -2.14 -7.20
C GLN A 10 -3.08 -1.57 -8.52
N CYS A 11 -2.50 -0.49 -9.04
CA CYS A 11 -2.96 0.16 -10.26
C CYS A 11 -1.91 0.08 -11.36
N GLU A 12 -2.32 0.30 -12.60
CA GLU A 12 -1.43 0.26 -13.76
C GLU A 12 -0.33 1.35 -13.66
N GLN A 13 -0.68 2.53 -13.16
CA GLN A 13 0.19 3.71 -13.08
C GLN A 13 1.26 3.66 -11.97
N THR A 14 1.65 2.48 -11.49
CA THR A 14 2.63 2.38 -10.40
C THR A 14 4.01 2.91 -10.81
N ALA A 15 4.78 3.40 -9.84
CA ALA A 15 6.12 3.92 -10.11
C ALA A 15 6.98 2.86 -10.82
N LYS A 16 7.50 3.23 -12.00
CA LYS A 16 8.31 2.37 -12.88
C LYS A 16 7.61 1.06 -13.32
N GLY A 17 6.28 1.00 -13.24
CA GLY A 17 5.51 -0.23 -13.53
C GLY A 17 5.79 -1.38 -12.56
N GLN A 18 6.34 -1.10 -11.36
CA GLN A 18 6.71 -2.12 -10.37
C GLN A 18 5.97 -1.93 -9.04
N GLY A 19 5.99 -0.72 -8.49
CA GLY A 19 5.39 -0.44 -7.19
C GLY A 19 5.82 0.88 -6.59
N CYS A 20 4.88 1.57 -5.96
CA CYS A 20 5.11 2.81 -5.24
C CYS A 20 5.67 2.52 -3.85
N THR A 21 6.83 3.11 -3.50
CA THR A 21 7.54 2.83 -2.24
C THR A 21 7.82 4.05 -1.36
N ILE A 22 7.49 5.24 -1.86
CA ILE A 22 7.68 6.54 -1.18
C ILE A 22 6.40 7.37 -1.26
N LEU A 23 5.82 7.50 -2.45
CA LEU A 23 4.53 8.16 -2.69
C LEU A 23 3.86 7.44 -3.86
N GLY A 24 2.54 7.27 -3.80
CA GLY A 24 1.75 6.78 -4.94
C GLY A 24 1.76 7.78 -6.09
N VAL A 25 1.92 7.31 -7.33
CA VAL A 25 1.74 8.15 -8.53
C VAL A 25 0.33 8.77 -8.55
N CYS A 26 -0.66 8.07 -7.99
CA CYS A 26 -2.02 8.55 -7.79
C CYS A 26 -2.19 9.53 -6.59
N GLY A 27 -1.11 9.98 -5.95
CA GLY A 27 -1.14 10.88 -4.79
C GLY A 27 -1.33 10.20 -3.42
N LYS A 28 -1.35 8.86 -3.36
CA LYS A 28 -1.50 8.12 -2.10
C LYS A 28 -0.26 8.33 -1.21
N THR A 29 -0.43 8.86 -0.01
CA THR A 29 0.67 9.01 0.96
C THR A 29 1.00 7.68 1.67
N PRO A 30 2.20 7.52 2.24
CA PRO A 30 2.55 6.34 3.04
C PRO A 30 1.59 6.07 4.19
N GLU A 31 1.09 7.11 4.85
CA GLU A 31 0.15 6.98 5.97
C GLU A 31 -1.18 6.39 5.49
N VAL A 32 -1.71 6.90 4.37
CA VAL A 32 -2.94 6.35 3.76
C VAL A 32 -2.72 4.92 3.27
N ALA A 33 -1.55 4.60 2.71
CA ALA A 33 -1.22 3.24 2.31
C ALA A 33 -1.19 2.28 3.50
N ALA A 34 -0.54 2.66 4.61
CA ALA A 34 -0.50 1.85 5.83
C ALA A 34 -1.89 1.62 6.44
N LEU A 35 -2.77 2.63 6.43
CA LEU A 35 -4.15 2.48 6.88
C LEU A 35 -4.96 1.53 5.97
N GLN A 36 -4.75 1.58 4.66
CA GLN A 36 -5.39 0.66 3.72
C GLN A 36 -4.87 -0.78 3.89
N ASP A 37 -3.58 -0.97 4.17
CA ASP A 37 -2.99 -2.28 4.49
C ASP A 37 -3.60 -2.84 5.79
N LEU A 38 -3.72 -2.02 6.83
CA LEU A 38 -4.36 -2.41 8.10
C LEU A 38 -5.84 -2.75 7.92
N LEU A 39 -6.57 -1.98 7.13
CA LEU A 39 -7.97 -2.25 6.80
C LEU A 39 -8.11 -3.63 6.14
N LEU A 40 -7.31 -3.92 5.10
CA LEU A 40 -7.32 -5.22 4.44
C LEU A 40 -6.90 -6.36 5.37
N HIS A 41 -5.92 -6.14 6.25
CA HIS A 41 -5.53 -7.12 7.26
C HIS A 41 -6.70 -7.47 8.19
N THR A 42 -7.39 -6.45 8.70
CA THR A 42 -8.52 -6.61 9.62
C THR A 42 -9.70 -7.31 8.94
N LEU A 43 -10.03 -6.92 7.70
CA LEU A 43 -11.08 -7.57 6.91
C LEU A 43 -10.79 -9.07 6.66
N LYS A 44 -9.53 -9.43 6.37
CA LYS A 44 -9.11 -10.83 6.26
C LYS A 44 -9.21 -11.58 7.59
N GLY A 45 -9.02 -10.89 8.71
CA GLY A 45 -9.23 -11.44 10.06
C GLY A 45 -10.71 -11.75 10.31
N LEU A 46 -11.60 -10.81 9.96
CA LEU A 46 -13.05 -10.97 10.08
C LEU A 46 -13.59 -12.17 9.29
N THR A 47 -13.06 -12.47 8.11
CA THR A 47 -13.49 -13.63 7.31
C THR A 47 -13.11 -15.00 7.93
N LYS A 48 -12.33 -15.02 9.01
CA LYS A 48 -11.92 -16.25 9.71
C LYS A 48 -12.72 -16.51 10.99
N VAL A 49 -13.68 -15.64 11.30
CA VAL A 49 -14.68 -15.81 12.36
C VAL A 49 -15.93 -16.42 11.74
#